data_AF-A0A3N5XBD8-F1
#
_entry.id   AF-A0A3N5XBD8-F1
#
_cell.length_a   1.000
_cell.length_b   1.000
_cell.length_c   1.000
_cell.angle_alpha   90.00
_cell.angle_beta   90.00
_cell.angle_gamma   90.00
#
_symmetry.space_group_name_H-M   'P 1'
#
loop_
_entity.id
_entity.type
_entity.pdbx_description
1 polymer ?
#
loop_
_entity_poly.entity_id
_entity_poly.type
_entity_poly.pdbx_seq_one_letter_code
_entity_poly.pdbx_strand_id
1 'polypeptide(L)'
;MVQADFPAQQIRDEAMIRKAAVAGSFYPAEPDQLVAFLDDLEPSPADSLLKAKAVIVPHAGYVYSGRLAAEVFSRVQLPRRFVILCPNHTGMGAALAIMSQGGWETPLGLATIDAELAAAIKRSHRPLDEDTLAHRNEHSLEVQLPFLQHRLGNDFQFVPICIGRGSLEPLVNLGASLGETLKAWPEPVLIVSSS
;
A
#
# COMPACT_ATOMS: atom_id res chain seq x y z
N MET A 1 55.64 -4.35 -6.97
CA MET A 1 54.44 -5.12 -7.34
C MET A 1 53.28 -4.45 -6.63
N VAL A 2 52.40 -3.80 -7.38
CA VAL A 2 51.39 -2.87 -6.87
C VAL A 2 50.29 -3.66 -6.15
N GLN A 3 50.07 -3.38 -4.87
CA GLN A 3 48.84 -3.76 -4.17
C GLN A 3 47.70 -2.97 -4.79
N ALA A 4 46.80 -3.66 -5.50
CA ALA A 4 45.53 -3.09 -5.91
C ALA A 4 44.58 -3.19 -4.71
N ASP A 5 44.34 -2.06 -4.07
CA ASP A 5 43.16 -1.84 -3.24
C ASP A 5 41.93 -2.01 -4.15
N PHE A 6 41.15 -3.06 -3.91
CA PHE A 6 39.79 -3.14 -4.41
C PHE A 6 38.90 -2.43 -3.41
N PRO A 7 38.30 -1.27 -3.73
CA PRO A 7 37.25 -0.75 -2.87
C PRO A 7 36.09 -1.73 -2.95
N ALA A 8 35.68 -2.27 -1.79
CA ALA A 8 34.42 -2.96 -1.65
C ALA A 8 33.34 -2.04 -2.24
N GLN A 9 32.82 -2.42 -3.41
CA GLN A 9 31.76 -1.71 -4.09
C GLN A 9 30.61 -1.56 -3.11
N GLN A 10 30.42 -0.33 -2.66
CA GLN A 10 29.25 0.16 -2.00
C GLN A 10 28.09 0.05 -2.99
N ILE A 11 27.54 -1.15 -3.15
CA ILE A 11 26.18 -1.34 -3.67
C ILE A 11 25.28 -0.77 -2.57
N ARG A 12 25.04 0.53 -2.63
CA ARG A 12 23.89 1.11 -1.95
C ARG A 12 22.69 0.54 -2.69
N ASP A 13 21.92 -0.29 -1.99
CA ASP A 13 20.56 -0.61 -2.37
C ASP A 13 19.84 0.71 -2.68
N GLU A 14 19.70 1.04 -3.96
CA GLU A 14 18.72 2.04 -4.38
C GLU A 14 17.36 1.43 -4.03
N ALA A 15 16.85 1.78 -2.86
CA ALA A 15 15.51 1.41 -2.44
C ALA A 15 14.54 1.72 -3.59
N MET A 16 13.83 0.71 -4.11
CA MET A 16 12.98 0.87 -5.29
C MET A 16 11.82 1.83 -4.96
N ILE A 17 11.89 3.05 -5.47
CA ILE A 17 10.84 4.06 -5.29
C ILE A 17 9.89 4.03 -6.48
N ARG A 18 8.63 3.67 -6.23
CA ARG A 18 7.56 3.76 -7.22
C ARG A 18 7.01 5.19 -7.25
N LYS A 19 7.10 5.86 -8.39
CA LYS A 19 6.48 7.18 -8.60
C LYS A 19 4.95 7.08 -8.65
N ALA A 20 4.25 8.17 -8.31
CA ALA A 20 2.82 8.27 -8.51
C ALA A 20 2.47 8.09 -9.99
N ALA A 21 1.55 7.16 -10.29
CA ALA A 21 1.12 6.85 -11.65
C ALA A 21 -0.15 7.61 -12.05
N VAL A 22 -0.96 8.05 -11.07
CA VAL A 22 -2.28 8.66 -11.33
C VAL A 22 -2.49 10.03 -10.67
N ALA A 23 -1.46 10.62 -10.07
CA ALA A 23 -1.48 12.02 -9.67
C ALA A 23 -1.82 12.93 -10.88
N GLY A 24 -2.76 13.85 -10.70
CA GLY A 24 -3.28 14.73 -11.75
C GLY A 24 -4.43 14.14 -12.58
N SER A 25 -4.73 12.85 -12.46
CA SER A 25 -5.87 12.22 -13.14
C SER A 25 -6.91 11.61 -12.18
N PHE A 26 -6.46 10.93 -11.12
CA PHE A 26 -7.36 10.36 -10.10
C PHE A 26 -7.52 11.27 -8.88
N TYR A 27 -6.52 12.08 -8.59
CA TYR A 27 -6.48 13.04 -7.50
C TYR A 27 -5.54 14.21 -7.87
N PRO A 28 -5.63 15.39 -7.24
CA PRO A 28 -4.77 16.52 -7.56
C PRO A 28 -3.27 16.21 -7.46
N ALA A 29 -2.46 16.65 -8.44
CA ALA A 29 -1.02 16.43 -8.45
C ALA A 29 -0.25 17.39 -7.54
N GLU A 30 -0.81 18.57 -7.26
CA GLU A 30 -0.19 19.57 -6.40
C GLU A 30 -0.49 19.29 -4.92
N PRO A 31 0.51 19.29 -4.02
CA PRO A 31 0.33 18.90 -2.63
C PRO A 31 -0.75 19.71 -1.90
N ASP A 32 -0.72 21.04 -2.03
CA ASP A 32 -1.67 21.93 -1.35
C ASP A 32 -3.10 21.74 -1.85
N GLN A 33 -3.27 21.47 -3.15
CA GLN A 33 -4.58 21.17 -3.74
C GLN A 33 -5.10 19.82 -3.28
N LEU A 34 -4.22 18.82 -3.15
CA LEU A 34 -4.58 17.49 -2.66
C LEU A 34 -5.00 17.53 -1.20
N VAL A 35 -4.29 18.27 -0.35
CA VAL A 35 -4.67 18.46 1.06
C VAL A 35 -6.02 19.14 1.16
N ALA A 36 -6.23 20.27 0.47
CA ALA A 36 -7.52 20.96 0.47
C ALA A 36 -8.66 20.08 -0.05
N PHE A 37 -8.42 19.28 -1.10
CA PHE A 37 -9.41 18.33 -1.60
C PHE A 37 -9.75 17.26 -0.57
N LEU A 38 -8.77 16.72 0.16
CA LEU A 38 -8.97 15.71 1.19
C LEU A 38 -9.71 16.30 2.41
N ASP A 39 -9.41 17.54 2.79
CA ASP A 39 -10.14 18.27 3.84
C ASP A 39 -11.63 18.44 3.47
N ASP A 40 -11.95 18.74 2.22
CA ASP A 40 -13.34 18.86 1.74
C ASP A 40 -14.11 17.53 1.68
N LEU A 41 -13.38 16.41 1.63
CA LEU A 41 -13.97 15.07 1.68
C LEU A 41 -14.19 14.58 3.12
N GLU A 42 -13.55 15.20 4.10
CA GLU A 42 -13.56 14.77 5.49
C GLU A 42 -15.00 14.79 6.05
N PRO A 43 -15.54 13.64 6.48
CA PRO A 43 -16.86 13.63 7.11
C PRO A 43 -16.80 14.23 8.51
N SER A 44 -17.98 14.52 9.06
CA SER A 44 -18.09 14.91 10.47
C SER A 44 -17.44 13.85 11.38
N PRO A 45 -16.72 14.28 12.44
CA PRO A 45 -16.10 13.35 13.37
C PRO A 45 -17.10 12.33 13.93
N ALA A 46 -16.69 11.06 13.98
CA ALA A 46 -17.47 10.02 14.63
C ALA A 46 -17.30 10.09 16.16
N ASP A 47 -18.35 9.79 16.92
CA ASP A 47 -18.31 9.74 18.39
C ASP A 47 -17.32 8.70 18.93
N SER A 48 -17.09 7.63 18.16
CA SER A 48 -16.10 6.60 18.48
C SER A 48 -15.56 5.95 17.21
N LEU A 49 -14.30 5.49 17.29
CA LEU A 49 -13.62 4.80 16.20
C LEU A 49 -13.73 3.28 16.35
N LEU A 50 -13.94 2.59 15.23
CA LEU A 50 -14.02 1.14 15.16
C LEU A 50 -12.62 0.51 15.16
N LYS A 51 -12.42 -0.51 15.99
CA LYS A 51 -11.24 -1.38 15.92
C LYS A 51 -11.46 -2.44 14.84
N ALA A 52 -11.01 -2.17 13.63
CA ALA A 52 -11.13 -3.08 12.50
C ALA A 52 -9.84 -3.90 12.28
N LYS A 53 -10.00 -5.14 11.79
CA LYS A 53 -8.89 -5.95 11.25
C LYS A 53 -8.73 -5.76 9.75
N ALA A 54 -9.82 -5.46 9.06
CA ALA A 54 -9.84 -5.20 7.64
C ALA A 54 -10.93 -4.16 7.30
N VAL A 55 -10.71 -3.45 6.19
CA VAL A 55 -11.69 -2.57 5.54
C VAL A 55 -11.73 -2.84 4.05
N ILE A 56 -12.87 -2.55 3.42
CA ILE A 56 -13.03 -2.52 1.97
C ILE A 56 -13.22 -1.06 1.58
N VAL A 57 -12.43 -0.58 0.62
CA VAL A 57 -12.37 0.84 0.24
C VAL A 57 -12.40 0.97 -1.29
N PRO A 58 -13.22 1.88 -1.86
CA PRO A 58 -13.22 2.10 -3.29
C PRO A 58 -11.94 2.76 -3.79
N HIS A 59 -11.68 2.65 -5.10
CA HIS A 59 -10.46 3.16 -5.71
C HIS A 59 -10.66 3.87 -7.07
N ALA A 60 -11.88 4.30 -7.38
CA ALA A 60 -12.09 5.20 -8.50
C ALA A 60 -11.45 6.57 -8.19
N GLY A 61 -11.32 7.42 -9.22
CA GLY A 61 -10.89 8.81 -9.03
C GLY A 61 -11.68 9.51 -7.91
N TYR A 62 -11.02 10.40 -7.17
CA TYR A 62 -11.55 10.96 -5.92
C TYR A 62 -12.85 11.73 -6.11
N VAL A 63 -13.07 12.32 -7.27
CA VAL A 63 -14.34 12.96 -7.64
C VAL A 63 -15.54 12.01 -7.61
N TYR A 64 -15.32 10.71 -7.80
CA TYR A 64 -16.37 9.69 -7.81
C TYR A 64 -16.49 8.96 -6.47
N SER A 65 -15.36 8.57 -5.88
CA SER A 65 -15.36 7.65 -4.73
C SER A 65 -14.63 8.17 -3.49
N GLY A 66 -13.99 9.34 -3.58
CA GLY A 66 -13.16 9.87 -2.50
C GLY A 66 -13.92 10.11 -1.19
N ARG A 67 -15.16 10.58 -1.27
CA ARG A 67 -16.01 10.79 -0.08
C ARG A 67 -16.29 9.48 0.66
N LEU A 68 -16.56 8.39 -0.07
CA LEU A 68 -16.79 7.09 0.52
C LEU A 68 -15.50 6.50 1.13
N ALA A 69 -14.36 6.71 0.47
CA ALA A 69 -13.06 6.32 1.04
C ALA A 69 -12.76 7.09 2.34
N ALA A 70 -12.98 8.41 2.38
CA ALA A 70 -12.83 9.23 3.57
C ALA A 70 -13.77 8.77 4.70
N GLU A 71 -15.02 8.42 4.38
CA GLU A 71 -15.95 7.83 5.36
C GLU A 71 -15.46 6.53 5.98
N VAL A 72 -14.79 5.66 5.21
CA VAL A 72 -14.23 4.42 5.77
C VAL A 72 -13.07 4.73 6.71
N PHE A 73 -12.08 5.51 6.26
CA PHE A 73 -10.89 5.79 7.07
C PHE A 73 -11.19 6.63 8.31
N SER A 74 -12.19 7.52 8.26
CA SER A 74 -12.61 8.33 9.41
C SER A 74 -13.31 7.56 10.53
N ARG A 75 -13.91 6.40 10.22
CA ARG A 75 -14.63 5.56 11.19
C ARG A 75 -13.75 4.51 11.87
N VAL A 76 -12.47 4.40 11.48
CA VAL A 76 -11.60 3.31 11.91
C VAL A 76 -10.44 3.84 12.74
N GLN A 77 -10.11 3.13 13.81
CA GLN A 77 -8.89 3.38 14.57
C GLN A 77 -7.69 2.91 13.74
N LEU A 78 -7.08 3.82 12.99
CA LEU A 78 -5.98 3.50 12.09
C LEU A 78 -4.71 3.10 12.87
N PRO A 79 -4.10 1.94 12.57
CA PRO A 79 -2.80 1.58 13.10
C PRO A 79 -1.67 2.27 12.31
N ARG A 80 -0.42 1.94 12.64
CA ARG A 80 0.78 2.42 11.92
C ARG A 80 1.25 1.46 10.83
N ARG A 81 0.58 0.30 10.65
CA ARG A 81 0.93 -0.73 9.67
C ARG A 81 -0.26 -1.19 8.86
N PHE A 82 -0.06 -1.33 7.57
CA PHE A 82 -1.10 -1.68 6.61
C PHE A 82 -0.66 -2.83 5.70
N VAL A 83 -1.58 -3.71 5.36
CA VAL A 83 -1.46 -4.56 4.16
C VAL A 83 -2.51 -4.06 3.19
N ILE A 84 -2.10 -3.57 2.03
CA ILE A 84 -3.05 -3.04 1.04
C ILE A 84 -3.11 -4.03 -0.12
N LEU A 85 -4.28 -4.65 -0.27
CA LEU A 85 -4.59 -5.57 -1.35
C LEU A 85 -5.27 -4.79 -2.46
N CYS A 86 -4.87 -5.05 -3.70
CA CYS A 86 -5.46 -4.39 -4.86
C CYS A 86 -5.58 -5.36 -6.03
N PRO A 87 -6.57 -5.19 -6.92
CA PRO A 87 -6.60 -5.89 -8.19
C PRO A 87 -5.45 -5.45 -9.10
N ASN A 88 -5.09 -6.30 -10.07
CA ASN A 88 -4.22 -5.95 -11.19
C ASN A 88 -5.07 -5.59 -12.42
N HIS A 89 -5.35 -4.31 -12.62
CA HIS A 89 -6.05 -3.78 -13.79
C HIS A 89 -5.14 -3.70 -15.02
N THR A 90 -3.83 -3.58 -14.81
CA THR A 90 -2.86 -3.46 -15.91
C THR A 90 -2.65 -4.77 -16.67
N GLY A 91 -2.85 -5.91 -15.98
CA GLY A 91 -2.55 -7.25 -16.52
C GLY A 91 -1.05 -7.54 -16.65
N MET A 92 -0.19 -6.67 -16.11
CA MET A 92 1.26 -6.80 -16.19
C MET A 92 1.81 -7.48 -14.95
N GLY A 93 2.91 -8.24 -15.10
CA GLY A 93 3.59 -8.87 -13.98
C GLY A 93 2.96 -10.17 -13.48
N ALA A 94 3.31 -10.56 -12.26
CA ALA A 94 2.89 -11.81 -11.63
C ALA A 94 1.40 -11.81 -11.23
N ALA A 95 0.83 -13.00 -11.10
CA ALA A 95 -0.56 -13.18 -10.68
C ALA A 95 -0.78 -12.80 -9.22
N LEU A 96 0.21 -13.02 -8.35
CA LEU A 96 0.24 -12.53 -6.97
C LEU A 96 1.58 -11.82 -6.77
N ALA A 97 1.56 -10.50 -6.85
CA ALA A 97 2.75 -9.67 -6.79
C ALA A 97 2.84 -8.93 -5.45
N ILE A 98 4.06 -8.78 -4.95
CA ILE A 98 4.40 -7.99 -3.78
C ILE A 98 5.64 -7.15 -4.07
N MET A 99 5.70 -5.97 -3.46
CA MET A 99 6.92 -5.18 -3.34
C MET A 99 7.34 -5.22 -1.87
N SER A 100 8.49 -5.82 -1.56
CA SER A 100 8.93 -6.06 -0.18
C SER A 100 9.90 -5.03 0.37
N GLN A 101 10.39 -4.11 -0.46
CA GLN A 101 11.32 -3.06 -0.06
C GLN A 101 11.03 -1.77 -0.83
N GLY A 102 11.51 -0.64 -0.32
CA GLY A 102 11.36 0.67 -0.97
C GLY A 102 10.15 1.44 -0.48
N GLY A 103 9.48 2.14 -1.39
CA GLY A 103 8.33 2.98 -1.04
C GLY A 103 7.63 3.55 -2.26
N TRP A 104 6.46 4.16 -2.04
CA TRP A 104 5.62 4.75 -3.07
C TRP A 104 5.54 6.25 -2.83
N GLU A 105 5.94 7.04 -3.82
CA GLU A 105 5.79 8.49 -3.78
C GLU A 105 4.36 8.89 -4.17
N THR A 106 3.84 9.86 -3.45
CA THR A 106 2.64 10.63 -3.79
C THR A 106 2.97 12.12 -3.69
N PRO A 107 2.06 13.04 -4.05
CA PRO A 107 2.25 14.46 -3.78
C PRO A 107 2.46 14.80 -2.29
N LEU A 108 2.01 13.93 -1.36
CA LEU A 108 2.16 14.14 0.10
C LEU A 108 3.46 13.54 0.67
N GLY A 109 4.33 13.02 -0.20
CA GLY A 109 5.64 12.46 0.17
C GLY A 109 5.73 10.95 0.00
N LEU A 110 6.74 10.36 0.65
CA LEU A 110 7.06 8.95 0.53
C LEU A 110 6.31 8.10 1.56
N ALA A 111 5.46 7.18 1.09
CA ALA A 111 4.93 6.08 1.89
C ALA A 111 5.94 4.92 1.85
N THR A 112 6.46 4.50 3.01
CA THR A 112 7.51 3.47 3.09
C THR A 112 6.94 2.06 3.21
N ILE A 113 7.62 1.08 2.60
CA ILE A 113 7.24 -0.33 2.73
C ILE A 113 7.73 -0.89 4.07
N ASP A 114 6.88 -1.65 4.76
CA ASP A 114 7.27 -2.44 5.91
C ASP A 114 7.99 -3.72 5.44
N ALA A 115 9.32 -3.63 5.33
CA ALA A 115 10.13 -4.71 4.80
C ALA A 115 10.12 -5.97 5.69
N GLU A 116 10.00 -5.80 7.01
CA GLU A 116 9.96 -6.93 7.94
C GLU A 116 8.64 -7.70 7.81
N LEU A 117 7.52 -6.97 7.76
CA LEU A 117 6.20 -7.54 7.57
C LEU A 117 6.06 -8.17 6.17
N ALA A 118 6.54 -7.49 5.13
CA ALA A 118 6.53 -8.03 3.77
C ALA A 118 7.33 -9.34 3.68
N ALA A 119 8.52 -9.39 4.28
CA ALA A 119 9.32 -10.60 4.33
C ALA A 119 8.62 -11.73 5.10
N ALA A 120 7.93 -11.43 6.20
CA ALA A 120 7.13 -12.42 6.94
C ALA A 120 5.97 -12.98 6.10
N ILE A 121 5.22 -12.11 5.42
CA ILE A 121 4.13 -12.49 4.53
C ILE A 121 4.65 -13.39 3.40
N LYS A 122 5.73 -13.00 2.71
CA LYS A 122 6.33 -13.82 1.64
C LYS A 122 6.82 -15.18 2.11
N ARG A 123 7.39 -15.27 3.32
CA ARG A 123 7.79 -16.56 3.90
C ARG A 123 6.59 -17.46 4.16
N SER A 124 5.46 -16.88 4.62
CA SER A 124 4.22 -17.61 4.90
C SER A 124 3.51 -18.09 3.63
N HIS A 125 3.63 -17.34 2.52
CA HIS A 125 2.93 -17.61 1.27
C HIS A 125 3.90 -17.55 0.09
N ARG A 126 4.54 -18.68 -0.20
CA ARG A 126 5.55 -18.80 -1.28
C ARG A 126 5.09 -18.36 -2.68
N PRO A 127 3.80 -18.48 -3.07
CA PRO A 127 3.35 -17.99 -4.37
C PRO A 127 3.36 -16.46 -4.57
N LEU A 128 3.73 -15.65 -3.56
CA LEU A 128 3.91 -14.21 -3.74
C LEU A 128 5.27 -13.89 -4.36
N ASP A 129 5.25 -13.37 -5.58
CA ASP A 129 6.44 -13.00 -6.35
C ASP A 129 6.88 -11.56 -6.06
N GLU A 130 8.19 -11.34 -5.94
CA GLU A 130 8.72 -9.97 -5.93
C GLU A 130 8.57 -9.36 -7.32
N ASP A 131 7.69 -8.37 -7.47
CA ASP A 131 7.40 -7.83 -8.78
C ASP A 131 6.96 -6.35 -8.76
N THR A 132 7.86 -5.48 -9.21
CA THR A 132 7.57 -4.04 -9.35
C THR A 132 6.73 -3.71 -10.58
N LEU A 133 6.70 -4.59 -11.60
CA LEU A 133 5.98 -4.36 -12.85
C LEU A 133 4.46 -4.39 -12.65
N ALA A 134 3.96 -5.34 -11.86
CA ALA A 134 2.54 -5.42 -11.49
C ALA A 134 2.04 -4.21 -10.71
N HIS A 135 2.94 -3.52 -10.00
CA HIS A 135 2.61 -2.33 -9.22
C HIS A 135 2.79 -1.03 -9.99
N ARG A 136 3.72 -0.99 -10.97
CA ARG A 136 4.26 0.25 -11.57
C ARG A 136 3.19 1.27 -11.98
N ASN A 137 2.15 0.81 -12.66
CA ASN A 137 1.06 1.66 -13.16
C ASN A 137 -0.30 1.28 -12.55
N GLU A 138 -0.34 0.42 -11.54
CA GLU A 138 -1.58 0.02 -10.88
C GLU A 138 -2.03 1.12 -9.92
N HIS A 139 -3.27 1.58 -10.10
CA HIS A 139 -3.80 2.76 -9.41
C HIS A 139 -4.54 2.39 -8.13
N SER A 140 -5.15 1.21 -8.08
CA SER A 140 -6.11 0.86 -7.04
C SER A 140 -5.52 0.89 -5.63
N LEU A 141 -4.24 0.55 -5.48
CA LEU A 141 -3.50 0.71 -4.23
C LEU A 141 -3.06 2.16 -3.98
N GLU A 142 -2.51 2.81 -5.00
CA GLU A 142 -1.92 4.15 -4.90
C GLU A 142 -2.92 5.15 -4.33
N VAL A 143 -4.15 5.12 -4.82
CA VAL A 143 -5.20 6.08 -4.42
C VAL A 143 -5.63 5.94 -2.95
N GLN A 144 -5.21 4.89 -2.25
CA GLN A 144 -5.43 4.76 -0.80
C GLN A 144 -4.38 5.53 0.02
N LEU A 145 -3.17 5.71 -0.53
CA LEU A 145 -2.03 6.27 0.19
C LEU A 145 -2.24 7.74 0.60
N PRO A 146 -2.78 8.65 -0.24
CA PRO A 146 -2.99 10.03 0.19
C PRO A 146 -3.96 10.16 1.37
N PHE A 147 -5.01 9.34 1.46
CA PHE A 147 -5.90 9.33 2.63
C PHE A 147 -5.16 8.93 3.91
N LEU A 148 -4.29 7.92 3.84
CA LEU A 148 -3.48 7.51 4.99
C LEU A 148 -2.46 8.59 5.37
N GLN A 149 -1.79 9.19 4.39
CA GLN A 149 -0.81 10.26 4.61
C GLN A 149 -1.44 11.52 5.19
N HIS A 150 -2.64 11.89 4.73
CA HIS A 150 -3.36 13.05 5.26
C HIS A 150 -3.73 12.87 6.73
N ARG A 151 -4.14 11.67 7.14
CA ARG A 151 -4.57 11.40 8.52
C ARG A 151 -3.44 11.07 9.48
N LEU A 152 -2.37 10.43 9.00
CA LEU A 152 -1.29 9.89 9.83
C LEU A 152 0.05 10.60 9.62
N GLY A 153 0.14 11.50 8.65
CA GLY A 153 1.42 11.91 8.08
C GLY A 153 2.10 10.73 7.37
N ASN A 154 3.41 10.84 7.15
CA ASN A 154 4.23 9.73 6.65
C ASN A 154 4.69 8.78 7.78
N ASP A 155 4.07 8.85 8.96
CA ASP A 155 4.32 7.96 10.11
C ASP A 155 3.43 6.71 9.99
N PHE A 156 3.62 5.94 8.93
CA PHE A 156 3.08 4.59 8.79
C PHE A 156 3.91 3.81 7.76
N GLN A 157 3.75 2.50 7.78
CA GLN A 157 4.35 1.61 6.80
C GLN A 157 3.28 0.70 6.21
N PHE A 158 3.51 0.20 5.00
CA PHE A 158 2.55 -0.69 4.34
C PHE A 158 3.22 -1.80 3.55
N VAL A 159 2.45 -2.85 3.24
CA VAL A 159 2.85 -3.91 2.31
C VAL A 159 1.88 -3.93 1.14
N PRO A 160 2.33 -3.61 -0.09
CA PRO A 160 1.48 -3.70 -1.27
C PRO A 160 1.41 -5.14 -1.80
N ILE A 161 0.19 -5.62 -2.05
CA ILE A 161 -0.04 -6.90 -2.72
C ILE A 161 -1.02 -6.69 -3.87
N CYS A 162 -0.56 -6.95 -5.10
CA CYS A 162 -1.34 -6.82 -6.33
C CYS A 162 -1.80 -8.21 -6.79
N ILE A 163 -3.10 -8.34 -7.01
CA ILE A 163 -3.79 -9.61 -7.25
C ILE A 163 -4.33 -9.60 -8.68
N GLY A 164 -3.68 -10.38 -9.54
CA GLY A 164 -4.11 -10.67 -10.89
C GLY A 164 -5.29 -11.63 -10.96
N ARG A 165 -5.77 -11.88 -12.18
CA ARG A 165 -6.82 -12.86 -12.44
C ARG A 165 -6.33 -14.26 -12.09
N GLY A 166 -7.13 -15.02 -11.35
CA GLY A 166 -6.79 -16.37 -10.94
C GLY A 166 -8.00 -17.16 -10.45
N SER A 167 -7.77 -18.42 -10.08
CA SER A 167 -8.77 -19.25 -9.43
C SER A 167 -8.96 -18.86 -7.95
N LEU A 168 -10.07 -19.26 -7.35
CA LEU A 168 -10.41 -18.94 -5.95
C LEU A 168 -9.41 -19.56 -4.95
N GLU A 169 -8.92 -20.77 -5.23
CA GLU A 169 -8.08 -21.53 -4.30
C GLU A 169 -6.77 -20.79 -3.90
N PRO A 170 -5.95 -20.26 -4.85
CA PRO A 170 -4.82 -19.40 -4.51
C PRO A 170 -5.17 -18.20 -3.62
N LEU A 171 -6.34 -17.57 -3.84
CA LEU A 171 -6.79 -16.41 -3.06
C LEU A 171 -7.18 -16.80 -1.63
N VAL A 172 -7.84 -17.93 -1.47
CA VAL A 172 -8.16 -18.50 -0.14
C VAL A 172 -6.87 -18.82 0.61
N ASN A 173 -5.89 -19.43 -0.07
CA ASN A 173 -4.60 -19.75 0.53
C ASN A 173 -3.81 -18.49 0.93
N LEU A 174 -3.84 -17.44 0.10
CA LEU A 174 -3.26 -16.14 0.43
C LEU A 174 -3.95 -15.54 1.67
N GLY A 175 -5.29 -15.52 1.69
CA GLY A 175 -6.07 -15.00 2.83
C GLY A 175 -5.76 -15.73 4.13
N ALA A 176 -5.67 -17.06 4.11
CA ALA A 176 -5.30 -17.86 5.26
C ALA A 176 -3.87 -17.55 5.75
N SER A 177 -2.91 -17.45 4.80
CA SER A 177 -1.50 -17.15 5.12
C SER A 177 -1.33 -15.75 5.73
N LEU A 178 -2.04 -14.77 5.18
CA LEU A 178 -2.12 -13.40 5.74
C LEU A 178 -2.72 -13.43 7.14
N GLY A 179 -3.86 -14.11 7.33
CA GLY A 179 -4.54 -14.22 8.62
C GLY A 179 -3.63 -14.75 9.73
N GLU A 180 -2.93 -15.86 9.49
CA GLU A 180 -1.99 -16.43 10.46
C GLU A 180 -0.78 -15.54 10.72
N THR A 181 -0.19 -14.96 9.66
CA THR A 181 0.96 -14.05 9.80
C THR A 181 0.61 -12.83 10.63
N LEU A 182 -0.53 -12.19 10.35
CA LEU A 182 -0.96 -10.97 11.03
C LEU A 182 -1.44 -11.23 12.46
N LYS A 183 -1.97 -12.43 12.75
CA LYS A 183 -2.32 -12.86 14.11
C LYS A 183 -1.08 -13.02 15.00
N ALA A 184 0.04 -13.46 14.43
CA ALA A 184 1.31 -13.61 15.12
C ALA A 184 2.15 -12.32 15.16
N TRP A 185 1.77 -11.29 14.39
CA TRP A 185 2.49 -10.02 14.34
C TRP A 185 2.34 -9.24 15.67
N PRO A 186 3.42 -8.68 16.22
CA PRO A 186 3.38 -8.06 17.56
C PRO A 186 2.57 -6.76 17.61
N GLU A 187 2.39 -6.09 16.47
CA GLU A 187 1.75 -4.78 16.38
C GLU A 187 0.45 -4.84 15.55
N PRO A 188 -0.53 -3.96 15.81
CA PRO A 188 -1.76 -3.95 15.03
C PRO A 188 -1.49 -3.66 13.54
N VAL A 189 -2.09 -4.47 12.67
CA VAL A 189 -2.06 -4.29 11.21
C VAL A 189 -3.49 -4.19 10.69
N LEU A 190 -3.76 -3.22 9.82
CA LEU A 190 -5.04 -3.11 9.12
C LEU A 190 -4.90 -3.60 7.69
N ILE A 191 -5.78 -4.52 7.27
CA ILE A 191 -5.89 -4.90 5.87
C ILE A 191 -6.80 -3.90 5.15
N VAL A 192 -6.32 -3.28 4.09
CA VAL A 192 -7.13 -2.43 3.20
C VAL A 192 -7.34 -3.22 1.91
N SER A 193 -8.57 -3.69 1.69
CA SER A 193 -8.98 -4.31 0.43
C SER A 193 -9.52 -3.24 -0.51
N SER A 194 -8.72 -2.83 -1.48
CA SER A 194 -9.10 -1.87 -2.50
C SER A 194 -9.99 -2.55 -3.57
N SER A 195 -11.28 -2.21 -3.65
CA SER A 195 -12.27 -2.90 -4.51
C SER A 195 -13.33 -1.99 -5.12
#